data_AF-L9XGZ7-F1
#
_entry.id   AF-L9XGZ7-F1
#
_cell.length_a   1.000
_cell.length_b   1.000
_cell.length_c   1.000
_cell.angle_alpha   90.00
_cell.angle_beta   90.00
_cell.angle_gamma   90.00
#
_symmetry.space_group_name_H-M   'P 1'
#
loop_
_entity.id
_entity.type
_entity.pdbx_description
1 polymer ?
#
loop_
_entity_poly.entity_id
_entity_poly.type
_entity_poly.pdbx_seq_one_letter_code
_entity_poly.pdbx_strand_id
1 'polypeptide(L)' 'MTDELGSLLEWFDLKDELRTGWELRNINSPESVAAHTWGAAALCLLYAEREEVDRQKAVTMALIHDLG' A
#
# COMPACT_ATOMS: atom_id res chain seq x y z
N MET A 1 -4.36 -22.12 6.57
CA MET A 1 -3.02 -22.07 7.20
C MET A 1 -1.87 -22.08 6.20
N THR A 2 -1.71 -23.10 5.34
CA THR A 2 -0.66 -23.06 4.29
C THR A 2 -0.91 -21.99 3.24
N ASP A 3 -2.19 -21.77 2.91
CA ASP A 3 -2.64 -20.77 1.92
C ASP A 3 -2.45 -19.32 2.42
N GLU A 4 -2.89 -19.02 3.65
CA GLU A 4 -2.74 -17.70 4.29
C GLU A 4 -1.27 -17.28 4.44
N LEU A 5 -0.38 -18.24 4.74
CA LEU A 5 1.06 -17.97 4.78
C LEU A 5 1.61 -17.67 3.40
N GLY A 6 1.13 -18.37 2.36
CA GLY A 6 1.49 -18.10 0.97
C GLY A 6 1.16 -16.67 0.57
N SER A 7 -0.08 -16.25 0.76
CA SER A 7 -0.49 -14.87 0.47
C SER A 7 0.29 -13.83 1.27
N LEU A 8 0.57 -14.09 2.55
CA LEU A 8 1.37 -13.17 3.36
C LEU A 8 2.79 -12.99 2.82
N LEU A 9 3.41 -14.07 2.31
CA LEU A 9 4.73 -14.00 1.70
C LEU A 9 4.69 -13.21 0.39
N GLU A 10 3.70 -13.47 -0.48
CA GLU A 10 3.48 -12.69 -1.70
C GLU A 10 3.30 -11.19 -1.40
N TRP A 11 2.56 -10.84 -0.33
CA TRP A 11 2.40 -9.44 0.06
C TRP A 11 3.67 -8.82 0.63
N PHE A 12 4.59 -9.62 1.20
CA PHE A 12 5.87 -9.11 1.69
C PHE A 12 6.82 -8.75 0.54
N ASP A 13 6.69 -9.39 -0.62
CA ASP A 13 7.47 -9.06 -1.81
C ASP A 13 7.20 -7.62 -2.30
N LEU A 14 6.04 -7.03 -1.95
CA LEU A 14 5.74 -5.62 -2.22
C LEU A 14 6.70 -4.62 -1.55
N LYS A 15 7.52 -5.06 -0.60
CA LYS A 15 8.59 -4.24 -0.01
C LYS A 15 9.74 -4.03 -0.99
N ASP A 16 9.95 -4.97 -1.89
CA ASP A 16 11.02 -4.98 -2.89
C ASP A 16 10.52 -4.56 -4.29
N GLU A 17 9.19 -4.58 -4.51
CA GLU A 17 8.56 -4.08 -5.75
C GLU A 17 8.58 -2.53 -5.79
N LEU A 18 9.31 -1.95 -6.75
CA LEU A 18 9.41 -0.50 -6.93
C LEU A 18 8.22 0.06 -7.71
N ARG A 19 7.80 1.28 -7.41
CA ARG A 19 6.75 1.96 -8.18
C ARG A 19 7.26 2.31 -9.59
N THR A 20 6.80 1.55 -10.59
CA THR A 20 7.22 1.65 -12.01
C THR A 20 7.18 3.07 -12.57
N GLY A 21 6.22 3.89 -12.12
CA GLY A 21 6.12 5.29 -12.53
C GLY A 21 7.41 6.09 -12.27
N TRP A 22 8.06 5.87 -11.14
CA TRP A 22 9.31 6.52 -10.78
C TRP A 22 10.51 5.95 -11.55
N GLU A 23 10.56 4.64 -11.76
CA GLU A 23 11.61 3.98 -12.54
C GLU A 23 11.64 4.48 -13.99
N LEU A 24 10.47 4.57 -14.63
CA LEU A 24 10.33 5.11 -15.99
C LEU A 24 10.82 6.56 -16.13
N ARG A 25 10.98 7.28 -15.00
CA ARG A 25 11.43 8.67 -14.93
C ARG A 25 12.85 8.79 -14.38
N ASN A 26 13.58 7.69 -14.25
CA ASN A 26 14.96 7.61 -13.76
C ASN A 26 15.14 8.25 -12.37
N ILE A 27 14.13 8.13 -11.51
CA ILE A 27 14.25 8.57 -10.13
C ILE A 27 15.13 7.58 -9.36
N ASN A 28 16.17 8.09 -8.70
CA ASN A 28 17.03 7.29 -7.84
C ASN A 28 16.29 6.94 -6.54
N SER A 29 16.39 5.68 -6.12
CA SER A 29 15.78 5.16 -4.88
C SER A 29 14.28 5.48 -4.75
N PRO A 30 13.45 5.01 -5.71
CA PRO A 30 12.01 5.23 -5.63
C PRO A 30 11.40 4.47 -4.45
N GLU A 31 10.20 4.88 -4.05
CA GLU A 31 9.42 4.14 -3.06
C GLU A 31 9.01 2.75 -3.61
N SER A 32 8.84 1.79 -2.70
CA SER A 32 8.22 0.51 -3.02
C SER A 32 6.69 0.59 -2.98
N VAL A 33 6.01 -0.42 -3.52
CA VAL A 33 4.55 -0.54 -3.45
C VAL A 33 4.06 -0.60 -1.99
N ALA A 34 4.78 -1.30 -1.11
CA ALA A 34 4.48 -1.30 0.32
C ALA A 34 4.63 0.09 0.97
N ALA A 35 5.66 0.86 0.59
CA ALA A 35 5.84 2.23 1.10
C ALA A 35 4.72 3.17 0.63
N HIS A 36 4.33 3.06 -0.65
CA HIS A 36 3.19 3.78 -1.21
C HIS A 36 1.90 3.47 -0.45
N THR A 37 1.63 2.19 -0.23
CA THR A 37 0.45 1.68 0.49
C THR A 37 0.39 2.18 1.93
N TRP A 38 1.53 2.19 2.63
CA TRP A 38 1.63 2.78 3.97
C TRP A 38 1.28 4.28 3.97
N GLY A 39 1.81 5.04 3.00
CA GLY A 39 1.49 6.46 2.84
C GLY A 39 0.00 6.71 2.59
N ALA A 40 -0.63 5.92 1.72
CA ALA A 40 -2.05 6.01 1.45
C ALA A 40 -2.91 5.72 2.70
N ALA A 41 -2.59 4.64 3.44
CA ALA A 41 -3.28 4.32 4.68
C ALA A 41 -3.10 5.41 5.76
N ALA A 42 -1.91 6.02 5.85
CA ALA A 42 -1.66 7.14 6.76
C ALA A 42 -2.53 8.36 6.42
N LEU A 43 -2.73 8.67 5.13
CA LEU A 43 -3.65 9.73 4.72
C LEU A 43 -5.10 9.41 5.14
N CYS A 44 -5.55 8.16 4.99
CA CYS A 44 -6.87 7.74 5.46
C CYS A 44 -7.01 7.91 6.98
N LEU A 45 -5.99 7.56 7.76
CA LEU A 45 -5.99 7.74 9.22
C LEU A 45 -6.12 9.22 9.62
N LEU A 46 -5.44 10.12 8.90
CA LEU A 46 -5.39 11.54 9.22
C LEU A 46 -6.64 12.32 8.77
N TYR A 47 -7.26 11.90 7.65
CA TYR A 47 -8.26 12.73 6.98
C TYR A 47 -9.66 12.13 6.89
N ALA A 48 -9.86 10.82 7.08
CA ALA A 48 -11.16 10.19 6.84
C ALA A 48 -12.32 10.84 7.63
N GLU A 49 -12.10 11.21 8.90
CA GLU A 49 -13.12 11.86 9.73
C GLU A 49 -13.49 13.25 9.20
N ARG A 50 -12.50 14.03 8.72
CA ARG A 50 -12.73 15.37 8.16
C ARG A 50 -13.54 15.31 6.87
N GLU A 51 -13.34 14.26 6.09
CA GLU A 51 -14.02 14.05 4.81
C GLU A 51 -15.32 13.24 4.95
N GLU A 52 -15.81 13.01 6.17
CA GLU A 52 -17.02 12.23 6.45
C GLU A 52 -17.00 10.81 5.85
N VAL A 53 -15.80 10.19 5.78
CA VAL A 53 -15.57 8.83 5.29
C VAL A 53 -15.37 7.87 6.47
N ASP A 54 -15.87 6.65 6.35
CA ASP A 54 -15.56 5.57 7.30
C ASP A 54 -14.05 5.27 7.30
N ARG A 55 -13.37 5.66 8.40
CA ARG A 55 -11.92 5.49 8.56
C ARG A 55 -11.49 4.03 8.49
N GLN A 56 -12.23 3.12 9.12
CA GLN A 56 -11.86 1.70 9.15
C GLN A 56 -11.92 1.11 7.74
N LYS A 57 -13.01 1.41 7.01
CA LYS A 57 -13.17 0.98 5.62
C LYS A 57 -12.10 1.59 4.72
N ALA A 58 -11.82 2.88 4.86
CA ALA A 58 -10.82 3.58 4.06
C ALA A 58 -9.41 3.02 4.26
N VAL A 59 -8.98 2.83 5.52
CA VAL A 59 -7.67 2.25 5.84
C VAL A 59 -7.58 0.80 5.33
N THR A 60 -8.64 0.00 5.51
CA THR A 60 -8.66 -1.38 5.02
C THR A 60 -8.53 -1.44 3.50
N MET A 61 -9.27 -0.60 2.77
CA MET A 61 -9.14 -0.51 1.31
C MET A 61 -7.74 -0.06 0.90
N ALA A 62 -7.19 0.98 1.54
CA ALA A 62 -5.86 1.47 1.24
C ALA A 62 -4.79 0.38 1.41
N LEU A 63 -4.87 -0.44 2.47
CA LEU A 63 -3.93 -1.53 2.72
C LEU A 63 -3.96 -2.66 1.68
N ILE A 64 -5.09 -2.86 0.98
CA ILE A 64 -5.27 -4.00 0.08
C ILE A 64 -5.37 -3.62 -1.41
N HIS A 65 -5.43 -2.33 -1.73
CA HIS A 65 -5.75 -1.88 -3.10
C HIS A 65 -4.70 -2.23 -4.15
N ASP A 66 -3.44 -2.40 -3.73
CA ASP A 66 -2.27 -2.65 -4.58
C ASP A 66 -1.74 -4.11 -4.41
N LEU A 67 -2.56 -5.05 -3.92
CA LEU A 67 -2.17 -6.46 -3.75
C LEU A 67 -2.23 -7.31 -5.04
N GLY A 68 -2.62 -6.71 -6.18
CA GLY A 68 -2.91 -7.42 -7.44
C GLY A 68 -1.92 -7.13 -8.55
#